data_AF-A0AAN7GJM5-F1
#
_entry.id   AF-A0AAN7GJM5-F1
#
_cell.length_a   1.000
_cell.length_b   1.000
_cell.length_c   1.000
_cell.angle_alpha   90.00
_cell.angle_beta   90.00
_cell.angle_gamma   90.00
#
_symmetry.space_group_name_H-M   'P 1'
#
loop_
_entity.id
_entity.type
_entity.pdbx_description
1 polymer ?
#
loop_
_entity_poly.entity_id
_entity_poly.type
_entity_poly.pdbx_seq_one_letter_code
_entity_poly.pdbx_strand_id
1 'polypeptide(L)'
;MRFHTLQLLSAVNCWLKCMMLDPYNQTDHPQCRSRPDSGLSAVTELDPGYITGPLSSVWKEWVKWCIEFGVEPNAIIAAPYDWRLSPAMLEERDLYFHNLKITFETAVKLRGAPTLVFAHSLGNHVFRYFLEWLKLEIAPKHYTEWLDHHIHAYFAVGSPLLGAIEAVKCTLIGNTFGLPISEGTARLMYNSFASSLWMLPFSKNCRSETMYSKHFSGRNRKAAHHIYHCEEEEFRSNYSGWPTNIVNIEIPSVRGVDAYPSVTDVAEFNMSSMECGLPTQLSFSALEIADGTFFKAVEDYDPDSERLLYQLKSATILLQVASPTLITGSLQMSFMKLKDLSSQDQATWLKEIRELLVAMRRFRIILFLGARIGLGTK
;
A
#
# COMPACT_ATOMS: atom_id res chain seq x y z
N MET A 1 5.40 -17.34 17.80
CA MET A 1 6.68 -16.62 17.72
C MET A 1 6.37 -15.16 17.40
N ARG A 2 6.44 -14.26 18.40
CA ARG A 2 6.19 -12.83 18.20
C ARG A 2 7.44 -12.20 17.57
N PHE A 3 7.25 -11.25 16.66
CA PHE A 3 8.34 -10.49 16.04
C PHE A 3 9.19 -9.84 17.15
N HIS A 4 10.47 -10.24 17.22
CA HIS A 4 11.47 -9.71 18.15
C HIS A 4 12.79 -9.64 17.38
N THR A 5 13.41 -8.47 17.23
CA THR A 5 14.66 -8.31 16.44
C THR A 5 15.80 -9.25 16.86
N LEU A 6 15.87 -9.65 18.14
CA LEU A 6 16.82 -10.66 18.63
C LEU A 6 16.60 -12.05 17.98
N GLN A 7 15.35 -12.43 17.72
CA GLN A 7 15.02 -13.68 17.01
C GLN A 7 15.33 -13.55 15.52
N LEU A 8 15.08 -12.37 14.93
CA LEU A 8 15.46 -12.08 13.54
C LEU A 8 16.96 -12.30 13.34
N LEU A 9 17.81 -11.71 14.19
CA LEU A 9 19.27 -11.83 14.08
C LEU A 9 19.76 -13.27 14.25
N SER A 10 19.07 -14.10 15.04
CA SER A 10 19.43 -15.50 15.26
C SER A 10 18.98 -16.46 14.15
N ALA A 11 17.94 -16.09 13.38
CA ALA A 11 17.29 -16.98 12.41
C ALA A 11 16.66 -16.22 11.23
N VAL A 12 17.42 -15.29 10.62
CA VAL A 12 16.95 -14.43 9.51
C VAL A 12 16.31 -15.26 8.38
N ASN A 13 16.92 -16.39 8.03
CA ASN A 13 16.42 -17.27 6.97
C ASN A 13 15.07 -17.91 7.31
N CYS A 14 14.85 -18.30 8.57
CA CYS A 14 13.56 -18.85 8.99
C CYS A 14 12.47 -17.76 9.00
N TRP A 15 12.82 -16.55 9.45
CA TRP A 15 11.91 -15.42 9.42
C TRP A 15 11.51 -15.04 8.00
N LEU A 16 12.49 -14.85 7.10
CA LEU A 16 12.26 -14.54 5.68
C LEU A 16 11.33 -15.57 5.04
N LYS A 17 11.60 -16.85 5.27
CA LYS A 17 10.79 -17.97 4.78
C LYS A 17 9.33 -17.91 5.24
N CYS A 18 9.05 -17.48 6.46
CA CYS A 18 7.68 -17.35 6.96
C CYS A 18 7.01 -16.02 6.59
N MET A 19 7.80 -14.98 6.27
CA MET A 19 7.28 -13.68 5.86
C MET A 19 6.89 -13.65 4.39
N MET A 20 7.67 -14.27 3.52
CA MET A 20 7.38 -14.36 2.09
C MET A 20 6.06 -15.10 1.84
N LEU A 21 5.28 -14.57 0.89
CA LEU A 21 4.09 -15.23 0.38
C LEU A 21 4.41 -15.99 -0.90
N ASP A 22 3.60 -17.00 -1.20
CA ASP A 22 3.62 -17.61 -2.53
C ASP A 22 3.20 -16.57 -3.59
N PRO A 23 3.99 -16.40 -4.67
CA PRO A 23 3.77 -15.31 -5.62
C PRO A 23 2.48 -15.46 -6.44
N TYR A 24 1.91 -16.67 -6.54
CA TYR A 24 0.73 -16.91 -7.37
C TYR A 24 -0.56 -16.96 -6.54
N ASN A 25 -0.54 -17.61 -5.38
CA ASN A 25 -1.74 -17.81 -4.56
C ASN A 25 -1.75 -17.01 -3.25
N GLN A 26 -0.70 -16.23 -2.95
CA GLN A 26 -0.57 -15.40 -1.74
C GLN A 26 -0.75 -16.16 -0.41
N THR A 27 -0.44 -17.47 -0.41
CA THR A 27 -0.48 -18.28 0.82
C THR A 27 0.82 -18.16 1.61
N ASP A 28 0.73 -18.36 2.93
CA ASP A 28 1.92 -18.48 3.77
C ASP A 28 2.69 -19.77 3.42
N HIS A 29 4.01 -19.76 3.64
CA HIS A 29 4.84 -20.95 3.53
C HIS A 29 4.24 -22.17 4.28
N PRO A 30 4.28 -23.41 3.75
CA PRO A 30 3.61 -24.58 4.35
C PRO A 30 3.95 -24.87 5.81
N GLN A 31 5.16 -24.52 6.25
CA GLN A 31 5.64 -24.73 7.62
C GLN A 31 5.31 -23.59 8.59
N CYS A 32 4.75 -22.47 8.10
CA CYS A 32 4.48 -21.29 8.90
C CYS A 32 3.03 -20.82 8.73
N ARG A 33 2.54 -20.07 9.72
CA ARG A 33 1.30 -19.32 9.65
C ARG A 33 1.55 -17.92 10.17
N SER A 34 1.37 -16.92 9.31
CA SER A 34 1.71 -15.53 9.62
C SER A 34 0.42 -14.72 9.70
N ARG A 35 0.16 -14.07 10.84
CA ARG A 35 -1.08 -13.31 11.07
C ARG A 35 -0.80 -11.96 11.70
N PRO A 36 -1.61 -10.93 11.39
CA PRO A 36 -1.48 -9.65 12.06
C PRO A 36 -1.80 -9.81 13.55
N ASP A 37 -1.00 -9.17 14.40
CA ASP A 37 -1.32 -9.03 15.81
C ASP A 37 -2.60 -8.19 15.99
N SER A 38 -3.29 -8.38 17.12
CA SER A 38 -4.53 -7.68 17.43
C SER A 38 -4.35 -6.58 18.48
N GLY A 39 -5.33 -5.68 18.54
CA GLY A 39 -5.40 -4.60 19.54
C GLY A 39 -4.42 -3.45 19.29
N LEU A 40 -4.41 -2.48 20.21
CA LEU A 40 -3.66 -1.24 20.07
C LEU A 40 -2.14 -1.44 20.05
N SER A 41 -1.64 -2.49 20.71
CA SER A 41 -0.22 -2.84 20.69
C SER A 41 0.30 -3.26 19.31
N ALA A 42 -0.59 -3.68 18.40
CA ALA A 42 -0.21 -4.14 17.06
C ALA A 42 0.18 -2.99 16.12
N VAL A 43 -0.22 -1.75 16.45
CA VAL A 43 -0.04 -0.56 15.59
C VAL A 43 0.81 0.53 16.26
N THR A 44 1.18 0.36 17.53
CA THR A 44 1.98 1.33 18.28
C THR A 44 3.47 1.11 18.10
N GLU A 45 3.95 -0.13 18.23
CA GLU A 45 5.36 -0.53 18.03
C GLU A 45 5.45 -1.77 17.13
N LEU A 46 6.21 -1.67 16.03
CA LEU A 46 6.37 -2.77 15.08
C LEU A 46 7.35 -3.84 15.58
N ASP A 47 8.33 -3.47 16.41
CA ASP A 47 9.21 -4.40 17.12
C ASP A 47 9.31 -4.01 18.60
N PRO A 48 8.54 -4.64 19.49
CA PRO A 48 8.53 -4.29 20.89
C PRO A 48 9.87 -4.69 21.54
N GLY A 49 10.41 -3.80 22.37
CA GLY A 49 11.66 -4.06 23.08
C GLY A 49 12.24 -2.79 23.70
N TYR A 50 13.13 -2.96 24.69
CA TYR A 50 13.76 -1.82 25.38
C TYR A 50 14.53 -0.89 24.41
N ILE A 51 15.17 -1.48 23.39
CA ILE A 51 15.95 -0.75 22.39
C ILE A 51 15.13 -0.52 21.11
N THR A 52 14.42 -1.55 20.64
CA THR A 52 13.77 -1.54 19.32
C THR A 52 12.36 -0.95 19.32
N GLY A 53 11.68 -0.91 20.47
CA GLY A 53 10.36 -0.28 20.61
C GLY A 53 10.37 1.21 20.25
N PRO A 54 11.25 2.03 20.87
CA PRO A 54 11.39 3.44 20.51
C PRO A 54 11.76 3.69 19.04
N LEU A 55 12.54 2.78 18.44
CA LEU A 55 12.99 2.88 17.04
C LEU A 55 11.92 2.43 16.03
N SER A 56 10.90 1.70 16.48
CA SER A 56 9.83 1.15 15.65
C SER A 56 8.45 1.70 16.01
N SER A 57 8.41 2.83 16.73
CA SER A 57 7.19 3.52 17.11
C SER A 57 6.52 4.15 15.89
N VAL A 58 5.25 3.81 15.67
CA VAL A 58 4.41 4.43 14.65
C VAL A 58 3.32 5.28 15.31
N TRP A 59 2.33 4.64 15.93
CA TRP A 59 1.25 5.35 16.61
C TRP A 59 1.47 5.57 18.12
N LYS A 60 2.56 5.05 18.71
CA LYS A 60 2.76 5.10 20.18
C LYS A 60 2.69 6.51 20.73
N GLU A 61 3.47 7.44 20.17
CA GLU A 61 3.50 8.83 20.66
C GLU A 61 2.18 9.53 20.40
N TRP A 62 1.55 9.30 19.24
CA TRP A 62 0.26 9.90 18.94
C TRP A 62 -0.85 9.39 19.88
N VAL A 63 -0.90 8.09 20.18
CA VAL A 63 -1.83 7.50 21.16
C VAL A 63 -1.58 8.08 22.55
N LYS A 64 -0.31 8.22 22.95
CA LYS A 64 0.06 8.84 24.24
C LYS A 64 -0.46 10.28 24.31
N TRP A 65 -0.27 11.07 23.26
CA TRP A 65 -0.79 12.43 23.17
C TRP A 65 -2.32 12.45 23.28
N CYS A 66 -3.04 11.57 22.57
CA CYS A 66 -4.50 11.47 22.67
C CYS A 66 -4.95 11.27 24.13
N ILE A 67 -4.30 10.36 24.85
CA ILE A 67 -4.62 10.06 26.25
C ILE A 67 -4.30 11.25 27.16
N GLU A 68 -3.14 11.90 26.98
CA GLU A 68 -2.77 13.12 27.73
C GLU A 68 -3.77 14.26 27.49
N PHE A 69 -4.32 14.36 26.28
CA PHE A 69 -5.39 15.29 25.96
C PHE A 69 -6.79 14.78 26.35
N GLY A 70 -6.93 13.70 27.12
CA GLY A 70 -8.20 13.26 27.70
C GLY A 70 -9.08 12.41 26.78
N VAL A 71 -8.52 11.80 25.73
CA VAL A 71 -9.19 10.73 24.98
C VAL A 71 -9.10 9.43 25.78
N GLU A 72 -10.22 8.75 25.95
CA GLU A 72 -10.24 7.47 26.68
C GLU A 72 -9.49 6.39 25.88
N PRO A 73 -8.61 5.58 26.50
CA PRO A 73 -7.85 4.55 25.79
C PRO A 73 -8.72 3.54 25.04
N ASN A 74 -9.90 3.20 25.60
CA ASN A 74 -10.85 2.26 24.99
C ASN A 74 -11.68 2.87 23.84
N ALA A 75 -11.60 4.19 23.64
CA ALA A 75 -12.21 4.88 22.51
C ALA A 75 -11.32 4.79 21.26
N ILE A 76 -10.04 4.45 21.41
CA ILE A 76 -9.09 4.23 20.32
C ILE A 76 -9.12 2.75 19.95
N ILE A 77 -9.56 2.45 18.73
CA ILE A 77 -9.65 1.12 18.15
C ILE A 77 -8.59 1.02 17.07
N ALA A 78 -7.74 0.00 17.16
CA ALA A 78 -6.83 -0.34 16.07
C ALA A 78 -7.55 -1.25 15.07
N ALA A 79 -7.36 -0.98 13.78
CA ALA A 79 -7.75 -1.85 12.67
C ALA A 79 -6.49 -2.45 12.01
N PRO A 80 -5.81 -3.40 12.68
CA PRO A 80 -4.63 -4.07 12.14
C PRO A 80 -5.00 -5.02 11.00
N TYR A 81 -4.19 -5.06 9.95
CA TYR A 81 -4.34 -5.97 8.81
C TYR A 81 -3.02 -6.57 8.36
N ASP A 82 -3.09 -7.68 7.62
CA ASP A 82 -1.93 -8.28 6.96
C ASP A 82 -1.54 -7.45 5.72
N TRP A 83 -0.61 -6.52 5.92
CA TRP A 83 -0.15 -5.59 4.90
C TRP A 83 0.64 -6.25 3.77
N ARG A 84 0.88 -7.57 3.79
CA ARG A 84 1.52 -8.31 2.70
C ARG A 84 0.55 -8.66 1.56
N LEU A 85 -0.75 -8.76 1.88
CA LEU A 85 -1.78 -9.27 0.98
C LEU A 85 -2.32 -8.20 0.03
N SER A 86 -2.85 -8.67 -1.10
CA SER A 86 -3.73 -7.87 -1.95
C SER A 86 -5.04 -7.57 -1.22
N PRO A 87 -5.76 -6.50 -1.61
CA PRO A 87 -7.03 -6.16 -0.98
C PRO A 87 -8.09 -7.27 -1.12
N ALA A 88 -8.15 -7.98 -2.25
CA ALA A 88 -9.05 -9.14 -2.38
C ALA A 88 -8.75 -10.22 -1.34
N MET A 89 -7.46 -10.55 -1.15
CA MET A 89 -7.03 -11.58 -0.23
C MET A 89 -7.23 -11.20 1.24
N LEU A 90 -7.24 -9.91 1.59
CA LEU A 90 -7.66 -9.46 2.92
C LEU A 90 -9.09 -9.91 3.24
N GLU A 91 -9.97 -9.92 2.24
CA GLU A 91 -11.34 -10.39 2.41
C GLU A 91 -11.44 -11.91 2.32
N GLU A 92 -10.98 -12.51 1.22
CA GLU A 92 -11.14 -13.94 0.96
C GLU A 92 -10.48 -14.82 2.03
N ARG A 93 -9.30 -14.39 2.52
CA ARG A 93 -8.51 -15.18 3.48
C ARG A 93 -8.88 -14.88 4.93
N ASP A 94 -9.07 -13.59 5.24
CA ASP A 94 -9.12 -13.11 6.63
C ASP A 94 -10.48 -12.49 7.02
N LEU A 95 -11.45 -12.40 6.09
CA LEU A 95 -12.74 -11.72 6.28
C LEU A 95 -12.58 -10.30 6.85
N TYR A 96 -11.52 -9.62 6.43
CA TYR A 96 -11.08 -8.39 7.07
C TYR A 96 -12.13 -7.27 6.94
N PHE A 97 -12.74 -7.07 5.77
CA PHE A 97 -13.68 -5.97 5.57
C PHE A 97 -15.04 -6.25 6.22
N HIS A 98 -15.48 -7.51 6.26
CA HIS A 98 -16.63 -7.90 7.08
C HIS A 98 -16.41 -7.58 8.56
N ASN A 99 -15.28 -7.98 9.13
CA ASN A 99 -14.94 -7.68 10.51
C ASN A 99 -14.80 -6.17 10.76
N LEU A 100 -14.28 -5.43 9.79
CA LEU A 100 -14.15 -3.98 9.85
C LEU A 100 -15.52 -3.30 9.86
N LYS A 101 -16.46 -3.70 9.00
CA LYS A 101 -17.85 -3.20 9.02
C LYS A 101 -18.49 -3.39 10.39
N ILE A 102 -18.38 -4.60 10.96
CA ILE A 102 -18.89 -4.90 12.31
C ILE A 102 -18.21 -4.02 13.36
N THR A 103 -16.92 -3.71 13.20
CA THR A 103 -16.18 -2.81 14.10
C THR A 103 -16.76 -1.39 14.07
N PHE A 104 -17.07 -0.84 12.90
CA PHE A 104 -17.74 0.46 12.78
C PHE A 104 -19.12 0.45 13.43
N GLU A 105 -19.95 -0.56 13.15
CA GLU A 105 -21.30 -0.70 13.73
C GLU A 105 -21.25 -0.84 15.26
N THR A 106 -20.28 -1.61 15.77
CA THR A 106 -20.06 -1.78 17.21
C THR A 106 -19.58 -0.49 17.86
N ALA A 107 -18.68 0.25 17.20
CA ALA A 107 -18.18 1.53 17.70
C ALA A 107 -19.31 2.56 17.87
N VAL A 108 -20.23 2.63 16.90
CA VAL A 108 -21.42 3.48 17.00
C VAL A 108 -22.33 3.02 18.12
N LYS A 109 -22.63 1.71 18.24
CA LYS A 109 -23.47 1.18 19.34
C LYS A 109 -22.92 1.49 20.73
N LEU A 110 -21.59 1.45 20.90
CA LEU A 110 -20.94 1.68 22.18
C LEU A 110 -20.90 3.17 22.60
N ARG A 111 -20.91 4.12 21.64
CA ARG A 111 -20.77 5.56 21.93
C ARG A 111 -22.00 6.40 21.54
N GLY A 112 -22.92 5.84 20.77
CA GLY A 112 -24.07 6.53 20.17
C GLY A 112 -23.69 7.59 19.14
N ALA A 113 -22.48 7.51 18.57
CA ALA A 113 -21.93 8.54 17.70
C ALA A 113 -21.04 7.94 16.61
N PRO A 114 -20.92 8.59 15.43
CA PRO A 114 -20.04 8.15 14.35
C PRO A 114 -18.56 8.19 14.76
N THR A 115 -17.71 7.58 13.95
CA THR A 115 -16.29 7.38 14.25
C THR A 115 -15.38 8.33 13.48
N LEU A 116 -14.23 8.68 14.07
CA LEU A 116 -13.14 9.35 13.37
C LEU A 116 -12.20 8.29 12.81
N VAL A 117 -11.84 8.40 11.54
CA VAL A 117 -10.92 7.46 10.88
C VAL A 117 -9.58 8.15 10.66
N PHE A 118 -8.50 7.55 11.13
CA PHE A 118 -7.13 7.96 10.79
C PHE A 118 -6.47 6.82 10.04
N ALA A 119 -5.99 7.10 8.84
CA ALA A 119 -5.28 6.13 8.04
C ALA A 119 -3.89 6.62 7.67
N HIS A 120 -2.89 5.76 7.87
CA HIS A 120 -1.50 6.08 7.60
C HIS A 120 -0.96 5.26 6.42
N SER A 121 -0.29 5.94 5.47
CA SER A 121 0.38 5.30 4.32
C SER A 121 -0.55 4.33 3.57
N LEU A 122 -0.17 3.05 3.41
CA LEU A 122 -1.00 1.99 2.79
C LEU A 122 -2.38 1.85 3.44
N GLY A 123 -2.54 2.19 4.72
CA GLY A 123 -3.83 2.14 5.41
C GLY A 123 -4.90 3.01 4.74
N ASN A 124 -4.50 4.07 4.04
CA ASN A 124 -5.40 4.91 3.25
C ASN A 124 -6.02 4.13 2.09
N HIS A 125 -5.21 3.29 1.42
CA HIS A 125 -5.68 2.45 0.33
C HIS A 125 -6.62 1.37 0.86
N VAL A 126 -6.29 0.75 1.99
CA VAL A 126 -7.15 -0.22 2.69
C VAL A 126 -8.52 0.38 3.04
N PHE A 127 -8.53 1.58 3.63
CA PHE A 127 -9.79 2.25 3.95
C PHE A 127 -10.58 2.62 2.70
N ARG A 128 -9.93 3.12 1.64
CA ARG A 128 -10.61 3.43 0.37
C ARG A 128 -11.21 2.19 -0.28
N TYR A 129 -10.48 1.08 -0.28
CA TYR A 129 -11.00 -0.19 -0.78
C TYR A 129 -12.19 -0.67 0.04
N PHE A 130 -12.14 -0.53 1.38
CA PHE A 130 -13.27 -0.84 2.24
C PHE A 130 -14.53 -0.07 1.85
N LEU A 131 -14.43 1.22 1.52
CA LEU A 131 -15.59 2.01 1.05
C LEU A 131 -16.18 1.47 -0.26
N GLU A 132 -15.34 1.04 -1.19
CA GLU A 132 -15.80 0.48 -2.47
C GLU A 132 -16.37 -0.93 -2.31
N TRP A 133 -15.74 -1.74 -1.48
CA TRP A 133 -16.27 -3.03 -1.06
C TRP A 133 -17.64 -2.88 -0.38
N LEU A 134 -17.82 -1.87 0.48
CA LEU A 134 -19.11 -1.58 1.11
C LEU A 134 -20.22 -1.24 0.10
N LYS A 135 -19.90 -0.63 -1.05
CA LYS A 135 -20.91 -0.37 -2.10
C LYS A 135 -21.44 -1.64 -2.74
N LEU A 136 -20.64 -2.70 -2.75
CA LEU A 136 -21.05 -4.03 -3.23
C LEU A 136 -21.91 -4.75 -2.18
N GLU A 137 -21.59 -4.55 -0.90
CA GLU A 137 -22.27 -5.22 0.22
C GLU A 137 -23.56 -4.55 0.68
N ILE A 138 -23.65 -3.22 0.57
CA ILE A 138 -24.80 -2.42 1.01
C ILE A 138 -25.58 -1.98 -0.22
N ALA A 139 -26.91 -2.18 -0.18
CA ALA A 139 -27.78 -1.71 -1.24
C ALA A 139 -27.55 -0.20 -1.52
N PRO A 140 -27.48 0.24 -2.80
CA PRO A 140 -27.08 1.61 -3.14
C PRO A 140 -27.86 2.72 -2.43
N LYS A 141 -29.14 2.47 -2.09
CA LYS A 141 -29.99 3.42 -1.36
C LYS A 141 -29.55 3.65 0.09
N HIS A 142 -28.93 2.66 0.73
CA HIS A 142 -28.54 2.70 2.13
C HIS A 142 -27.03 2.95 2.32
N TYR A 143 -26.24 2.97 1.24
CA TYR A 143 -24.79 3.17 1.33
C TYR A 143 -24.44 4.53 1.94
N THR A 144 -25.01 5.62 1.41
CA THR A 144 -24.76 6.98 1.94
C THR A 144 -25.26 7.11 3.39
N GLU A 145 -26.44 6.55 3.69
CA GLU A 145 -26.98 6.54 5.06
C GLU A 145 -26.05 5.80 6.03
N TRP A 146 -25.45 4.69 5.59
CA TRP A 146 -24.47 3.96 6.40
C TRP A 146 -23.22 4.81 6.64
N LEU A 147 -22.69 5.48 5.62
CA LEU A 147 -21.52 6.36 5.79
C LEU A 147 -21.80 7.49 6.78
N ASP A 148 -22.90 8.22 6.59
CA ASP A 148 -23.28 9.35 7.44
C ASP A 148 -23.51 8.91 8.91
N HIS A 149 -24.00 7.68 9.11
CA HIS A 149 -24.24 7.14 10.44
C HIS A 149 -22.97 6.62 11.15
N HIS A 150 -21.97 6.13 10.40
CA HIS A 150 -20.82 5.43 10.97
C HIS A 150 -19.50 6.20 10.92
N ILE A 151 -19.33 7.14 9.99
CA ILE A 151 -18.08 7.86 9.74
C ILE A 151 -18.33 9.36 9.85
N HIS A 152 -17.64 10.00 10.80
CA HIS A 152 -17.72 11.44 11.01
C HIS A 152 -16.73 12.20 10.12
N ALA A 153 -15.49 11.73 10.13
CA ALA A 153 -14.40 12.35 9.39
C ALA A 153 -13.29 11.33 9.10
N TYR A 154 -12.56 11.58 8.01
CA TYR A 154 -11.44 10.76 7.56
C TYR A 154 -10.18 11.62 7.44
N PHE A 155 -9.13 11.23 8.16
CA PHE A 155 -7.83 11.88 8.17
C PHE A 155 -6.81 10.99 7.45
N ALA A 156 -6.39 11.46 6.29
CA ALA A 156 -5.41 10.80 5.45
C ALA A 156 -3.99 11.26 5.80
N VAL A 157 -3.23 10.43 6.50
CA VAL A 157 -1.85 10.73 6.91
C VAL A 157 -0.86 10.06 5.96
N GLY A 158 -0.07 10.85 5.24
CA GLY A 158 0.96 10.33 4.31
C GLY A 158 0.40 9.42 3.22
N SER A 159 -0.77 9.75 2.68
CA SER A 159 -1.50 8.88 1.75
C SER A 159 -0.86 8.86 0.35
N PRO A 160 -0.42 7.70 -0.18
CA PRO A 160 0.17 7.61 -1.52
C PRO A 160 -0.92 7.50 -2.60
N LEU A 161 -1.88 8.43 -2.64
CA LEU A 161 -3.13 8.31 -3.44
C LEU A 161 -2.91 8.06 -4.95
N LEU A 162 -1.75 8.42 -5.49
CA LEU A 162 -1.35 8.22 -6.88
C LEU A 162 -0.21 7.21 -7.03
N GLY A 163 -0.03 6.36 -6.02
CA GLY A 163 1.12 5.49 -5.83
C GLY A 163 2.35 6.22 -5.29
N ALA A 164 3.47 5.50 -5.21
CA ALA A 164 4.74 6.00 -4.72
C ALA A 164 5.90 5.45 -5.57
N ILE A 165 6.86 6.31 -5.94
CA ILE A 165 8.09 5.89 -6.63
C ILE A 165 8.93 4.93 -5.79
N GLU A 166 8.82 5.01 -4.46
CA GLU A 166 9.50 4.08 -3.56
C GLU A 166 9.03 2.65 -3.80
N ALA A 167 7.77 2.43 -4.21
CA ALA A 167 7.30 1.10 -4.56
C ALA A 167 8.04 0.54 -5.78
N VAL A 168 8.26 1.37 -6.80
CA VAL A 168 9.03 0.99 -8.00
C VAL A 168 10.48 0.66 -7.64
N LYS A 169 11.12 1.49 -6.80
CA LYS A 169 12.47 1.25 -6.31
C LYS A 169 12.57 -0.06 -5.52
N CYS A 170 11.63 -0.30 -4.60
CA CYS A 170 11.58 -1.54 -3.81
C CYS A 170 11.40 -2.78 -4.71
N THR A 171 10.62 -2.66 -5.78
CA THR A 171 10.40 -3.75 -6.73
C THR A 171 11.64 -4.10 -7.54
N LEU A 172 12.43 -3.10 -7.95
CA LEU A 172 13.57 -3.28 -8.86
C LEU A 172 14.90 -3.53 -8.15
N ILE A 173 15.16 -2.77 -7.09
CA ILE A 173 16.45 -2.76 -6.39
C ILE A 173 16.30 -3.41 -5.01
N GLY A 174 15.16 -3.17 -4.36
CA GLY A 174 14.94 -3.52 -2.96
C GLY A 174 15.25 -2.35 -2.03
N ASN A 175 14.57 -2.34 -0.89
CA ASN A 175 14.86 -1.43 0.22
C ASN A 175 14.78 -2.22 1.52
N THR A 176 15.83 -2.17 2.32
CA THR A 176 15.94 -2.95 3.55
C THR A 176 15.08 -2.40 4.68
N PHE A 177 14.66 -1.12 4.61
CA PHE A 177 13.96 -0.43 5.69
C PHE A 177 14.63 -0.60 7.07
N GLY A 178 15.96 -0.71 7.10
CA GLY A 178 16.74 -0.91 8.33
C GLY A 178 16.84 -2.37 8.80
N LEU A 179 16.30 -3.34 8.05
CA LEU A 179 16.48 -4.76 8.33
C LEU A 179 17.91 -5.22 7.97
N PRO A 180 18.49 -6.18 8.72
CA PRO A 180 19.82 -6.72 8.47
C PRO A 180 19.83 -7.75 7.33
N ILE A 181 19.33 -7.38 6.15
CA ILE A 181 19.26 -8.20 4.93
C ILE A 181 19.85 -7.43 3.75
N SER A 182 20.28 -8.13 2.70
CA SER A 182 20.76 -7.46 1.47
C SER A 182 19.59 -6.86 0.69
N GLU A 183 19.87 -5.84 -0.13
CA GLU A 183 18.86 -5.20 -1.00
C GLU A 183 18.19 -6.23 -1.92
N GLY A 184 18.94 -7.15 -2.52
CA GLY A 184 18.38 -8.23 -3.35
C GLY A 184 17.44 -9.17 -2.57
N THR A 185 17.72 -9.45 -1.29
CA THR A 185 16.81 -10.23 -0.45
C THR A 185 15.56 -9.43 -0.09
N ALA A 186 15.73 -8.13 0.21
CA ALA A 186 14.61 -7.24 0.46
C ALA A 186 13.70 -7.09 -0.76
N ARG A 187 14.29 -7.04 -1.97
CA ARG A 187 13.57 -7.05 -3.25
C ARG A 187 12.70 -8.29 -3.40
N LEU A 188 13.28 -9.48 -3.22
CA LEU A 188 12.55 -10.76 -3.30
C LEU A 188 11.40 -10.81 -2.30
N MET A 189 11.65 -10.36 -1.07
CA MET A 189 10.61 -10.28 -0.04
C MET A 189 9.49 -9.31 -0.45
N TYR A 190 9.84 -8.11 -0.91
CA TYR A 190 8.88 -7.09 -1.33
C TYR A 190 8.04 -7.55 -2.53
N ASN A 191 8.65 -8.19 -3.53
CA ASN A 191 7.98 -8.74 -4.71
C ASN A 191 7.08 -9.94 -4.37
N SER A 192 7.27 -10.58 -3.22
CA SER A 192 6.33 -11.60 -2.73
C SER A 192 5.03 -10.99 -2.18
N PHE A 193 5.05 -9.71 -1.77
CA PHE A 193 3.89 -9.04 -1.20
C PHE A 193 3.03 -8.45 -2.31
N ALA A 194 1.82 -8.95 -2.50
CA ALA A 194 0.92 -8.43 -3.53
C ALA A 194 0.43 -6.99 -3.22
N SER A 195 0.56 -6.52 -1.97
CA SER A 195 0.32 -5.12 -1.62
C SER A 195 1.33 -4.15 -2.24
N SER A 196 2.51 -4.62 -2.65
CA SER A 196 3.53 -3.81 -3.33
C SER A 196 2.98 -3.16 -4.60
N LEU A 197 2.23 -3.94 -5.37
CA LEU A 197 1.60 -3.53 -6.63
C LEU A 197 0.52 -2.48 -6.40
N TRP A 198 -0.10 -2.47 -5.22
CA TRP A 198 -1.12 -1.49 -4.86
C TRP A 198 -0.56 -0.09 -4.66
N MET A 199 0.74 0.03 -4.40
CA MET A 199 1.43 1.31 -4.25
C MET A 199 2.17 1.73 -5.52
N LEU A 200 2.05 0.98 -6.63
CA LEU A 200 2.65 1.40 -7.89
C LEU A 200 2.04 2.72 -8.38
N PRO A 201 2.86 3.61 -8.94
CA PRO A 201 2.37 4.85 -9.53
C PRO A 201 1.32 4.57 -10.59
N PHE A 202 0.21 5.30 -10.58
CA PHE A 202 -0.78 5.24 -11.64
C PHE A 202 -1.30 6.62 -12.02
N SER A 203 -1.84 6.74 -13.22
CA SER A 203 -2.43 8.00 -13.68
C SER A 203 -3.87 8.16 -13.22
N LYS A 204 -4.21 9.35 -12.71
CA LYS A 204 -5.56 9.73 -12.30
C LYS A 204 -6.57 9.70 -13.45
N ASN A 205 -6.13 10.04 -14.65
CA ASN A 205 -7.04 10.20 -15.80
C ASN A 205 -7.12 8.91 -16.64
N CYS A 206 -6.40 7.87 -16.24
CA CYS A 206 -6.45 6.54 -16.83
C CYS A 206 -7.21 5.57 -15.93
N ARG A 207 -8.30 5.00 -16.43
CA ARG A 207 -9.17 4.07 -15.71
C ARG A 207 -9.08 2.67 -16.32
N SER A 208 -8.90 1.65 -15.48
CA SER A 208 -9.06 0.26 -15.93
C SER A 208 -10.53 -0.17 -16.06
N GLU A 209 -10.83 -1.10 -16.96
CA GLU A 209 -12.14 -1.76 -17.01
C GLU A 209 -12.40 -2.60 -15.75
N THR A 210 -13.22 -2.07 -14.83
CA THR A 210 -13.64 -2.78 -13.61
C THR A 210 -14.89 -3.63 -13.83
N MET A 211 -15.16 -4.62 -12.95
CA MET A 211 -16.43 -5.39 -12.96
C MET A 211 -17.68 -4.50 -12.92
N TYR A 212 -17.61 -3.31 -12.29
CA TYR A 212 -18.70 -2.33 -12.27
C TYR A 212 -19.06 -1.80 -13.66
N SER A 213 -18.08 -1.63 -14.55
CA SER A 213 -18.28 -1.13 -15.91
C SER A 213 -19.07 -2.14 -16.77
N LYS A 214 -18.86 -3.44 -16.53
CA LYS A 214 -19.56 -4.52 -17.24
C LYS A 214 -21.07 -4.55 -17.00
N HIS A 215 -21.55 -4.01 -15.88
CA HIS A 215 -22.99 -3.91 -15.61
C HIS A 215 -23.68 -2.75 -16.35
N PHE A 216 -22.93 -1.73 -16.78
CA PHE A 216 -23.47 -0.56 -17.48
C PHE A 216 -23.21 -0.56 -18.98
N SER A 217 -22.14 -1.22 -19.47
CA SER A 217 -21.80 -1.24 -20.89
C SER A 217 -22.26 -2.54 -21.57
N GLY A 218 -23.49 -2.56 -22.06
CA GLY A 218 -23.99 -3.60 -22.96
C GLY A 218 -23.38 -3.50 -24.36
N ARG A 219 -22.07 -3.74 -24.53
CA ARG A 219 -21.44 -3.75 -25.86
C ARG A 219 -20.40 -4.85 -26.06
N ASN A 220 -20.36 -5.29 -27.32
CA ASN A 220 -19.86 -6.56 -27.83
C ASN A 220 -18.39 -6.87 -27.56
N ARG A 221 -18.14 -8.16 -27.29
CA ARG A 221 -16.85 -8.84 -27.35
C ARG A 221 -16.30 -8.77 -28.78
N LYS A 222 -15.23 -8.00 -29.01
CA LYS A 222 -14.16 -8.20 -30.03
C LYS A 222 -13.33 -6.91 -30.22
N ALA A 223 -12.36 -6.68 -29.33
CA ALA A 223 -11.15 -5.90 -29.62
C ALA A 223 -10.12 -6.26 -28.55
N ALA A 224 -8.91 -6.63 -28.98
CA ALA A 224 -7.83 -7.00 -28.08
C ALA A 224 -7.05 -5.74 -27.64
N HIS A 225 -6.79 -5.66 -26.34
CA HIS A 225 -5.66 -4.98 -25.69
C HIS A 225 -5.64 -3.44 -25.53
N HIS A 226 -6.59 -2.86 -24.78
CA HIS A 226 -6.24 -1.79 -23.84
C HIS A 226 -6.99 -2.01 -22.52
N ILE A 227 -6.28 -2.43 -21.48
CA ILE A 227 -6.85 -2.71 -20.14
C ILE A 227 -7.20 -1.39 -19.41
N TYR A 228 -6.67 -0.26 -19.89
CA TYR A 228 -6.84 1.09 -19.35
C TYR A 228 -7.36 2.05 -20.43
N HIS A 229 -8.36 2.86 -20.08
CA HIS A 229 -8.91 3.95 -20.88
C HIS A 229 -8.54 5.29 -20.25
N CYS A 230 -7.77 6.11 -20.96
CA CYS A 230 -7.36 7.43 -20.50
C CYS A 230 -8.24 8.53 -21.10
N GLU A 231 -8.65 9.49 -20.27
CA GLU A 231 -9.35 10.71 -20.68
C GLU A 231 -8.38 11.59 -21.50
N GLU A 232 -8.87 12.34 -22.50
CA GLU A 232 -8.02 13.18 -23.37
C GLU A 232 -7.19 14.22 -22.58
N GLU A 233 -7.68 14.61 -21.40
CA GLU A 233 -6.99 15.53 -20.49
C GLU A 233 -5.64 14.99 -20.00
N GLU A 234 -5.45 13.67 -19.98
CA GLU A 234 -4.15 13.04 -19.68
C GLU A 234 -3.08 13.53 -20.65
N PHE A 235 -3.40 13.60 -21.94
CA PHE A 235 -2.44 13.90 -23.01
C PHE A 235 -2.32 15.39 -23.33
N ARG A 236 -3.14 16.24 -22.69
CA ARG A 236 -3.21 17.68 -22.99
C ARG A 236 -2.36 18.56 -22.07
N SER A 237 -2.00 18.08 -20.88
CA SER A 237 -1.25 18.86 -19.89
C SER A 237 -0.03 18.09 -19.39
N ASN A 238 1.11 18.76 -19.26
CA ASN A 238 2.32 18.16 -18.66
C ASN A 238 2.15 17.80 -17.17
N TYR A 239 1.04 18.21 -16.54
CA TYR A 239 0.74 18.03 -15.12
C TYR A 239 -0.58 17.28 -14.85
N SER A 240 -1.21 16.71 -15.87
CA SER A 240 -2.45 15.92 -15.76
C SER A 240 -2.24 14.61 -14.98
N GLY A 241 -1.04 14.03 -15.10
CA GLY A 241 -0.56 12.84 -14.40
C GLY A 241 0.84 13.05 -13.80
N TRP A 242 1.60 11.96 -13.63
CA TRP A 242 3.00 12.06 -13.21
C TRP A 242 3.79 12.83 -14.29
N PRO A 243 4.49 13.93 -13.94
CA PRO A 243 5.03 14.88 -14.93
C PRO A 243 6.27 14.35 -15.68
N THR A 244 6.74 13.14 -15.36
CA THR A 244 7.97 12.56 -15.88
C THR A 244 7.85 11.05 -16.06
N ASN A 245 8.67 10.50 -16.95
CA ASN A 245 8.98 9.07 -16.94
C ASN A 245 9.61 8.71 -15.59
N ILE A 246 9.14 7.61 -15.00
CA ILE A 246 9.53 7.17 -13.65
C ILE A 246 10.75 6.26 -13.73
N VAL A 247 10.81 5.41 -14.76
CA VAL A 247 11.90 4.45 -14.93
C VAL A 247 12.61 4.73 -16.25
N ASN A 248 13.93 4.83 -16.20
CA ASN A 248 14.79 4.86 -17.36
C ASN A 248 15.77 3.70 -17.24
N ILE A 249 15.79 2.82 -18.23
CA ILE A 249 16.70 1.67 -18.27
C ILE A 249 17.53 1.72 -19.55
N GLU A 250 18.74 1.21 -19.43
CA GLU A 250 19.63 0.97 -20.55
C GLU A 250 19.68 -0.54 -20.78
N ILE A 251 19.15 -0.98 -21.91
CA ILE A 251 19.18 -2.40 -22.29
C ILE A 251 20.40 -2.64 -23.19
N PRO A 252 21.29 -3.56 -22.84
CA PRO A 252 22.42 -3.92 -23.69
C PRO A 252 21.95 -4.39 -25.08
N SER A 253 22.64 -3.95 -26.14
CA SER A 253 22.34 -4.34 -27.52
C SER A 253 22.64 -5.82 -27.82
N VAL A 254 23.48 -6.45 -26.99
CA VAL A 254 23.85 -7.86 -27.07
C VAL A 254 23.29 -8.53 -25.83
N ARG A 255 22.53 -9.62 -26.00
CA ARG A 255 22.01 -10.42 -24.88
C ARG A 255 23.20 -11.00 -24.10
N GLY A 256 23.51 -10.40 -22.95
CA GLY A 256 24.46 -10.92 -21.97
C GLY A 256 23.82 -12.00 -21.09
N VAL A 257 24.67 -12.79 -20.42
CA VAL A 257 24.25 -13.86 -19.50
C VAL A 257 23.70 -13.23 -18.21
N ASP A 258 22.44 -13.53 -17.88
CA ASP A 258 21.67 -13.28 -16.65
C ASP A 258 21.82 -11.92 -15.92
N ALA A 259 20.76 -11.44 -15.25
CA ALA A 259 20.81 -10.19 -14.47
C ALA A 259 21.85 -10.17 -13.32
N TYR A 260 22.42 -11.32 -12.98
CA TYR A 260 23.49 -11.48 -11.99
C TYR A 260 24.53 -12.50 -12.50
N PRO A 261 25.46 -12.09 -13.38
CA PRO A 261 26.45 -13.02 -13.94
C PRO A 261 27.44 -13.46 -12.85
N SER A 262 27.82 -14.74 -12.87
CA SER A 262 28.94 -15.22 -12.06
C SER A 262 30.25 -14.66 -12.60
N VAL A 263 31.31 -14.61 -11.78
CA VAL A 263 32.64 -14.13 -12.21
C VAL A 263 33.17 -14.91 -13.44
N THR A 264 32.77 -16.17 -13.55
CA THR A 264 33.04 -17.04 -14.70
C THR A 264 32.30 -16.60 -15.97
N ASP A 265 31.04 -16.19 -15.87
CA ASP A 265 30.25 -15.71 -17.02
C ASP A 265 30.78 -14.37 -17.56
N VAL A 266 31.27 -13.51 -16.66
CA VAL A 266 31.94 -12.24 -17.02
C VAL A 266 33.29 -12.50 -17.71
N ALA A 267 34.01 -13.54 -17.31
CA ALA A 267 35.30 -13.90 -17.89
C ALA A 267 35.17 -14.49 -19.30
N GLU A 268 34.13 -15.29 -19.56
CA GLU A 268 33.85 -15.86 -20.90
C GLU A 268 33.35 -14.79 -21.88
N PHE A 269 32.52 -13.83 -21.44
CA PHE A 269 32.01 -12.76 -22.32
C PHE A 269 33.11 -11.81 -22.81
N ASN A 270 34.08 -11.49 -21.96
CA ASN A 270 35.24 -10.66 -22.32
C ASN A 270 36.16 -11.31 -23.38
N MET A 271 36.08 -12.62 -23.56
CA MET A 271 36.93 -13.38 -24.48
C MET A 271 36.33 -13.53 -25.89
N SER A 272 35.01 -13.33 -26.08
CA SER A 272 34.33 -13.71 -27.34
C SER A 272 33.48 -12.65 -28.05
N SER A 273 33.17 -11.49 -27.48
CA SER A 273 32.31 -10.50 -28.17
C SER A 273 32.78 -9.04 -27.99
N MET A 274 33.55 -8.54 -28.96
CA MET A 274 33.76 -7.11 -29.19
C MET A 274 32.78 -6.56 -30.24
N GLU A 275 31.49 -6.84 -30.11
CA GLU A 275 30.45 -6.05 -30.78
C GLU A 275 29.91 -5.02 -29.79
N CYS A 276 30.53 -3.83 -29.79
CA CYS A 276 30.02 -2.66 -29.07
C CYS A 276 28.77 -2.12 -29.77
N GLY A 277 27.62 -2.77 -29.59
CA GLY A 277 26.35 -2.12 -29.88
C GLY A 277 26.02 -1.08 -28.79
N LEU A 278 25.39 0.02 -29.19
CA LEU A 278 24.97 1.06 -28.25
C LEU A 278 23.79 0.54 -27.43
N PRO A 279 23.77 0.75 -26.10
CA PRO A 279 22.63 0.38 -25.27
C PRO A 279 21.38 1.13 -25.74
N THR A 280 20.25 0.43 -25.80
CA THR A 280 18.96 1.05 -26.10
C THR A 280 18.40 1.64 -24.82
N GLN A 281 18.19 2.95 -24.81
CA GLN A 281 17.56 3.63 -23.69
C GLN A 281 16.04 3.52 -23.80
N LEU A 282 15.40 2.90 -22.81
CA LEU A 282 13.95 2.84 -22.68
C LEU A 282 13.52 3.68 -21.49
N SER A 283 12.41 4.39 -21.65
CA SER A 283 11.80 5.21 -20.62
C SER A 283 10.35 4.82 -20.46
N PHE A 284 9.92 4.64 -19.21
CA PHE A 284 8.56 4.20 -18.87
C PHE A 284 7.87 5.22 -17.97
N SER A 285 6.65 5.56 -18.35
CA SER A 285 5.72 6.39 -17.59
C SER A 285 5.11 5.63 -16.41
N ALA A 286 4.42 6.37 -15.52
CA ALA A 286 3.63 5.78 -14.44
C ALA A 286 2.59 4.78 -14.97
N LEU A 287 1.97 5.08 -16.11
CA LEU A 287 0.95 4.24 -16.73
C LEU A 287 1.54 2.90 -17.17
N GLU A 288 2.68 2.92 -17.85
CA GLU A 288 3.35 1.72 -18.38
C GLU A 288 3.89 0.82 -17.25
N ILE A 289 4.13 1.39 -16.07
CA ILE A 289 4.45 0.62 -14.87
C ILE A 289 3.18 0.00 -14.27
N ALA A 290 2.10 0.77 -14.17
CA ALA A 290 0.83 0.32 -13.61
C ALA A 290 0.11 -0.75 -14.45
N ASP A 291 0.23 -0.71 -15.77
CA ASP A 291 -0.41 -1.65 -16.68
C ASP A 291 0.44 -2.90 -16.97
N GLY A 292 1.69 -2.89 -16.51
CA GLY A 292 2.65 -3.99 -16.64
C GLY A 292 3.44 -4.00 -17.93
N THR A 293 3.30 -2.98 -18.79
CA THR A 293 4.11 -2.82 -20.00
C THR A 293 5.60 -2.82 -19.68
N PHE A 294 5.99 -2.13 -18.61
CA PHE A 294 7.35 -2.12 -18.11
C PHE A 294 7.83 -3.52 -17.72
N PHE A 295 7.11 -4.23 -16.85
CA PHE A 295 7.50 -5.57 -16.41
C PHE A 295 7.58 -6.56 -17.56
N LYS A 296 6.70 -6.43 -18.56
CA LYS A 296 6.77 -7.21 -19.79
C LYS A 296 8.00 -6.87 -20.63
N ALA A 297 8.40 -5.61 -20.69
CA ALA A 297 9.60 -5.19 -21.43
C ALA A 297 10.91 -5.70 -20.81
N VAL A 298 10.93 -5.92 -19.49
CA VAL A 298 12.09 -6.46 -18.76
C VAL A 298 11.98 -7.94 -18.40
N GLU A 299 10.95 -8.64 -18.90
CA GLU A 299 10.67 -10.05 -18.57
C GLU A 299 11.83 -10.99 -18.91
N ASP A 300 12.48 -10.76 -20.07
CA ASP A 300 13.67 -11.51 -20.51
C ASP A 300 14.91 -11.28 -19.61
N TYR A 301 14.94 -10.21 -18.80
CA TYR A 301 16.10 -9.80 -18.03
C TYR A 301 15.92 -10.01 -16.52
N ASP A 302 14.71 -9.82 -15.99
CA ASP A 302 14.43 -10.02 -14.57
C ASP A 302 13.36 -11.11 -14.39
N PRO A 303 13.74 -12.31 -13.89
CA PRO A 303 12.82 -13.44 -13.75
C PRO A 303 11.68 -13.19 -12.76
N ASP A 304 11.79 -12.19 -11.87
CA ASP A 304 10.67 -11.79 -10.99
C ASP A 304 9.58 -11.02 -11.74
N SER A 305 9.87 -10.47 -12.93
CA SER A 305 8.91 -9.70 -13.72
C SER A 305 7.71 -10.53 -14.16
N GLU A 306 7.89 -11.83 -14.47
CA GLU A 306 6.76 -12.73 -14.79
C GLU A 306 5.80 -12.85 -13.61
N ARG A 307 6.34 -12.96 -12.39
CA ARG A 307 5.56 -13.08 -11.15
C ARG A 307 4.81 -11.79 -10.86
N LEU A 308 5.49 -10.65 -10.98
CA LEU A 308 4.88 -9.33 -10.81
C LEU A 308 3.79 -9.10 -11.84
N LEU A 309 4.00 -9.48 -13.10
CA LEU A 309 3.01 -9.36 -14.16
C LEU A 309 1.78 -10.26 -13.90
N TYR A 310 1.99 -11.47 -13.38
CA TYR A 310 0.90 -12.36 -12.97
C TYR A 310 0.07 -11.76 -11.82
N GLN A 311 0.74 -11.28 -10.77
CA GLN A 311 0.09 -10.65 -9.63
C GLN A 311 -0.63 -9.37 -10.05
N LEU A 312 -0.03 -8.57 -10.94
CA LEU A 312 -0.61 -7.35 -11.46
C LEU A 312 -1.89 -7.66 -12.20
N LYS A 313 -1.89 -8.61 -13.16
CA LYS A 313 -3.11 -9.03 -13.89
C LYS A 313 -4.21 -9.53 -12.95
N SER A 314 -3.84 -10.25 -11.90
CA SER A 314 -4.77 -10.73 -10.87
C SER A 314 -5.34 -9.58 -10.03
N ALA A 315 -4.53 -8.54 -9.78
CA ALA A 315 -4.91 -7.34 -9.05
C ALA A 315 -5.61 -6.27 -9.92
N THR A 316 -5.41 -6.25 -11.25
CA THR A 316 -6.00 -5.27 -12.19
C THR A 316 -7.52 -5.38 -12.25
N ILE A 317 -8.11 -6.48 -11.79
CA ILE A 317 -9.57 -6.59 -11.56
C ILE A 317 -10.06 -5.63 -10.46
N LEU A 318 -9.16 -5.03 -9.66
CA LEU A 318 -9.48 -4.22 -8.47
C LEU A 318 -8.60 -2.97 -8.26
N LEU A 319 -7.59 -2.70 -9.09
CA LEU A 319 -6.54 -1.72 -8.79
C LEU A 319 -6.91 -0.23 -8.94
N GLN A 320 -8.08 0.14 -9.46
CA GLN A 320 -8.44 1.56 -9.60
C GLN A 320 -9.91 1.82 -9.36
N VAL A 321 -10.36 1.60 -8.13
CA VAL A 321 -11.65 2.13 -7.66
C VAL A 321 -11.38 3.31 -6.74
N ALA A 322 -11.09 4.44 -7.35
CA ALA A 322 -10.77 5.68 -6.68
C ALA A 322 -11.23 6.85 -7.54
N SER A 323 -12.54 6.95 -7.80
CA SER A 323 -13.09 8.21 -8.26
C SER A 323 -12.72 9.30 -7.21
N PRO A 324 -12.17 10.47 -7.59
CA PRO A 324 -11.79 11.52 -6.64
C PRO A 324 -12.95 12.11 -5.83
N THR A 325 -14.18 11.69 -6.11
CA THR A 325 -15.40 12.45 -5.82
C THR A 325 -16.03 12.19 -4.46
N LEU A 326 -15.52 11.27 -3.64
CA LEU A 326 -16.27 10.79 -2.46
C LEU A 326 -15.88 11.38 -1.11
N ILE A 327 -14.81 12.18 -1.00
CA ILE A 327 -14.49 12.87 0.27
C ILE A 327 -13.90 14.25 -0.05
N THR A 328 -14.76 15.22 -0.39
CA THR A 328 -14.38 16.64 -0.42
C THR A 328 -14.37 17.18 1.00
N GLY A 329 -13.22 17.08 1.65
CA GLY A 329 -13.02 17.54 3.02
C GLY A 329 -11.77 16.93 3.65
N SER A 330 -10.64 16.92 2.94
CA SER A 330 -9.37 16.50 3.54
C SER A 330 -8.74 17.66 4.29
N LEU A 331 -8.72 17.59 5.62
CA LEU A 331 -7.69 18.26 6.41
C LEU A 331 -6.37 17.57 6.08
N GLN A 332 -5.64 18.11 5.10
CA GLN A 332 -4.30 17.66 4.81
C GLN A 332 -3.40 18.20 5.92
N MET A 333 -3.12 17.37 6.94
CA MET A 333 -2.07 17.66 7.91
C MET A 333 -0.71 17.58 7.20
N SER A 334 -0.35 18.64 6.52
CA SER A 334 1.00 18.84 6.03
C SER A 334 1.88 19.19 7.23
N PHE A 335 2.90 18.38 7.50
CA PHE A 335 3.90 18.65 8.54
C PHE A 335 4.83 19.78 8.08
N MET A 336 4.32 21.01 8.05
CA MET A 336 5.13 22.22 8.00
C MET A 336 5.43 22.59 9.45
N LYS A 337 6.67 22.96 9.79
CA LYS A 337 6.95 23.39 11.18
C LYS A 337 6.08 24.60 11.46
N LEU A 338 5.33 24.59 12.56
CA LEU A 338 4.39 25.66 12.92
C LEU A 338 5.04 27.06 12.92
N LYS A 339 6.35 27.13 13.16
CA LYS A 339 7.18 28.34 13.15
C LYS A 339 7.37 28.96 11.76
N ASP A 340 7.16 28.18 10.71
CA ASP A 340 7.36 28.61 9.32
C ASP A 340 6.05 29.14 8.69
N LEU A 341 4.94 29.11 9.44
CA LEU A 341 3.63 29.63 9.03
C LEU A 341 3.45 31.10 9.44
N SER A 342 2.66 31.85 8.65
CA SER A 342 2.26 33.21 9.02
C SER A 342 1.44 33.20 10.32
N SER A 343 1.40 34.31 11.06
CA SER A 343 0.63 34.41 12.30
C SER A 343 -0.86 34.10 12.12
N GLN A 344 -1.43 34.39 10.95
CA GLN A 344 -2.83 34.11 10.63
C GLN A 344 -3.06 32.63 10.32
N ASP A 345 -2.12 31.98 9.65
CA ASP A 345 -2.17 30.54 9.40
C ASP A 345 -2.00 29.76 10.70
N GLN A 346 -1.12 30.21 11.61
CA GLN A 346 -0.97 29.62 12.95
C GLN A 346 -2.26 29.69 13.77
N ALA A 347 -2.97 30.82 13.75
CA ALA A 347 -4.23 30.98 14.47
C ALA A 347 -5.32 30.04 13.92
N THR A 348 -5.37 29.89 12.59
CA THR A 348 -6.31 28.99 11.90
C THR A 348 -6.00 27.53 12.26
N TRP A 349 -4.73 27.14 12.18
CA TRP A 349 -4.25 25.82 12.60
C TRP A 349 -4.59 25.48 14.05
N LEU A 350 -4.39 26.42 14.98
CA LEU A 350 -4.73 26.22 16.39
C LEU A 350 -6.24 26.04 16.60
N LYS A 351 -7.07 26.71 15.81
CA LYS A 351 -8.53 26.54 15.85
C LYS A 351 -8.91 25.13 15.38
N GLU A 352 -8.38 24.68 14.26
CA GLU A 352 -8.64 23.34 13.71
C GLU A 352 -8.18 22.23 14.67
N ILE A 353 -6.99 22.37 15.28
CA ILE A 353 -6.52 21.44 16.31
C ILE A 353 -7.49 21.37 17.49
N ARG A 354 -7.99 22.51 17.97
CA ARG A 354 -8.94 22.54 19.09
C ARG A 354 -10.24 21.83 18.75
N GLU A 355 -10.78 22.06 17.56
CA GLU A 355 -11.99 21.38 17.08
C GLU A 355 -11.76 19.87 16.94
N LEU A 356 -10.60 19.46 16.41
CA LEU A 356 -10.22 18.06 16.31
C LEU A 356 -10.11 17.41 17.70
N LEU A 357 -9.45 18.04 18.67
CA LEU A 357 -9.34 17.51 20.04
C LEU A 357 -10.71 17.36 20.70
N VAL A 358 -11.64 18.30 20.47
CA VAL A 358 -13.03 18.17 20.96
C VAL A 358 -13.72 16.98 20.30
N ALA A 359 -13.56 16.81 18.98
CA ALA A 359 -14.11 15.68 18.25
C ALA A 359 -13.53 14.34 18.74
N MET A 360 -12.22 14.27 18.95
CA MET A 360 -11.52 13.06 19.45
C MET A 360 -11.95 12.66 20.85
N ARG A 361 -12.36 13.61 21.69
CA ARG A 361 -12.97 13.32 23.01
C ARG A 361 -14.43 12.89 22.90
N ARG A 362 -15.13 13.20 21.81
CA ARG A 362 -16.55 12.89 21.62
C ARG A 362 -16.77 11.57 20.89
N PHE A 363 -15.96 11.29 19.88
CA PHE A 363 -16.12 10.16 18.97
C PHE A 363 -15.11 9.06 19.27
N ARG A 364 -15.43 7.81 18.89
CA ARG A 364 -14.42 6.75 18.84
C ARG A 364 -13.49 6.97 17.65
N ILE A 365 -12.25 6.53 17.78
CA ILE A 365 -11.23 6.66 16.75
C ILE A 365 -10.84 5.28 16.24
N ILE A 366 -10.78 5.12 14.91
CA ILE A 366 -10.27 3.91 14.27
C ILE A 366 -8.96 4.22 13.55
N LEU A 367 -7.90 3.49 13.91
CA LEU A 367 -6.56 3.64 13.34
C LEU A 367 -6.24 2.54 12.33
N PHE A 368 -5.95 2.94 11.09
CA PHE A 368 -5.49 2.03 10.04
C PHE A 368 -3.97 2.09 9.89
N LEU A 369 -3.32 0.97 10.16
CA LEU A 369 -1.90 0.74 9.91
C LEU A 369 -1.64 -0.75 9.66
N GLY A 370 -0.66 -1.05 8.81
CA GLY A 370 -0.11 -2.39 8.70
C GLY A 370 0.36 -2.88 10.07
N ALA A 371 -0.19 -4.01 10.50
CA ALA A 371 0.07 -4.55 11.82
C ALA A 371 1.46 -5.17 11.92
N ARG A 372 1.98 -5.28 13.15
CA ARG A 372 3.02 -6.26 13.44
C ARG A 372 2.53 -7.67 13.07
N ILE A 373 3.36 -8.45 12.37
CA ILE A 373 3.02 -9.82 11.97
C ILE A 373 3.57 -10.81 13.01
N GLY A 374 2.68 -11.58 13.62
CA GLY A 374 3.03 -12.73 14.46
C GLY A 374 3.27 -13.98 13.60
N LEU A 375 4.37 -14.69 13.87
CA LEU A 375 4.73 -15.93 13.19
C LEU A 375 4.38 -17.14 14.06
N GLY A 376 3.50 -18.02 13.58
CA GLY A 376 3.20 -19.32 14.18
C GLY A 376 3.83 -20.46 13.38
N THR A 377 4.19 -21.55 14.05
CA THR A 377 4.42 -22.85 13.39
C THR A 377 3.06 -23.49 13.13
N LYS A 378 2.90 -24.14 11.98
CA LYS A 378 1.71 -24.96 11.70
C LYS A 378 1.83 -26.34 12.31
#